data_AF-A0A957CDB1-F1
#
_entry.id   AF-A0A957CDB1-F1
#
_cell.length_a   1.000
_cell.length_b   1.000
_cell.length_c   1.000
_cell.angle_alpha   90.00
_cell.angle_beta   90.00
_cell.angle_gamma   90.00
#
_symmetry.space_group_name_H-M   'P 1'
#
loop_
_entity.id
_entity.type
_entity.pdbx_description
1 polymer ?
#
loop_
_entity_poly.entity_id
_entity_poly.type
_entity_poly.pdbx_seq_one_letter_code
_entity_poly.pdbx_strand_id
1 'polypeptide(L)' 'MTLYDDILNQTRRLTPDEQLRLIAYLSEQARLAKTQESIEPKRWADMRGAAVYPLVAEDAQEWVLTSRQQDDSHRSSLP' A
#
# COMPACT_ATOMS: atom_id res chain seq x y z
N MET A 1 -26.69 -30.25 -3.94
CA MET A 1 -25.47 -30.15 -4.76
C MET A 1 -24.92 -28.75 -4.55
N THR A 2 -23.68 -28.62 -4.09
CA THR A 2 -23.10 -27.30 -3.78
C THR A 2 -22.56 -26.65 -5.05
N LEU A 3 -22.42 -25.32 -5.04
CA LEU A 3 -21.77 -24.58 -6.14
C LEU A 3 -20.36 -25.13 -6.44
N TYR A 4 -19.64 -25.54 -5.39
CA TYR A 4 -18.32 -26.15 -5.51
C TYR A 4 -18.33 -27.44 -6.33
N ASP A 5 -19.29 -28.33 -6.05
CA ASP A 5 -19.43 -29.61 -6.76
C ASP A 5 -19.77 -29.40 -8.24
N ASP A 6 -20.54 -28.37 -8.56
CA ASP A 6 -20.89 -28.03 -9.93
C ASP A 6 -19.68 -27.50 -10.72
N ILE A 7 -18.90 -26.58 -10.14
CA ILE A 7 -17.66 -26.09 -10.76
C ILE A 7 -16.65 -27.22 -10.98
N LEU A 8 -16.54 -28.17 -10.03
CA LEU A 8 -15.69 -29.34 -10.22
C LEU A 8 -16.15 -30.19 -11.41
N ASN A 9 -17.45 -30.42 -11.57
CA ASN A 9 -17.98 -31.16 -12.70
C ASN A 9 -17.80 -30.44 -14.03
N GLN A 10 -17.94 -29.11 -14.05
CA GLN A 10 -17.68 -28.31 -15.25
C GLN A 10 -16.20 -28.32 -15.63
N THR A 11 -15.30 -28.23 -14.64
CA THR A 11 -13.84 -28.26 -14.87
C THR A 11 -13.38 -29.57 -15.52
N ARG A 12 -14.02 -30.70 -15.18
CA ARG A 12 -13.73 -32.01 -15.79
C ARG A 12 -14.04 -32.07 -17.29
N ARG A 13 -14.86 -31.15 -17.82
CA ARG A 13 -15.21 -31.08 -19.25
C ARG A 13 -14.22 -30.25 -20.06
N LEU A 14 -13.31 -29.52 -19.39
CA LEU A 14 -12.28 -28.73 -20.02
C LEU A 14 -11.14 -29.60 -20.52
N THR A 15 -10.49 -29.16 -21.59
CA THR A 15 -9.23 -29.75 -22.06
C THR A 15 -8.10 -29.53 -21.03
N PRO A 16 -7.01 -30.32 -21.07
CA PRO A 16 -5.87 -30.11 -20.16
C PRO A 16 -5.31 -28.69 -20.17
N ASP A 17 -5.22 -28.06 -21.35
CA ASP A 17 -4.71 -26.69 -21.48
C ASP A 17 -5.64 -25.66 -20.83
N GLU A 18 -6.95 -25.82 -20.97
CA GLU A 18 -7.95 -24.96 -20.33
C GLU A 18 -7.97 -25.14 -18.81
N GLN A 19 -7.77 -26.37 -18.32
CA GLN A 19 -7.62 -26.64 -16.89
C GLN A 19 -6.39 -25.93 -16.32
N LEU A 20 -5.25 -25.97 -17.02
CA LEU A 20 -4.04 -25.26 -16.61
C LEU A 20 -4.24 -23.75 -16.58
N ARG A 21 -4.92 -23.18 -17.57
CA ARG A 21 -5.28 -21.75 -17.58
C ARG A 21 -6.18 -21.39 -16.40
N LEU A 22 -7.17 -22.23 -16.09
CA LEU A 22 -8.07 -22.03 -14.96
C LEU A 22 -7.32 -22.08 -13.62
N ILE A 23 -6.39 -23.03 -13.45
CA ILE A 23 -5.54 -23.12 -12.26
C ILE A 23 -4.72 -21.84 -12.09
N ALA A 24 -4.08 -21.35 -13.16
CA ALA A 24 -3.29 -20.12 -13.11
C ALA A 24 -4.15 -18.92 -12.69
N TYR A 25 -5.34 -18.78 -13.29
CA TYR A 25 -6.28 -17.71 -12.96
C TYR A 25 -6.73 -17.77 -11.49
N LEU A 26 -7.19 -18.93 -11.02
CA LEU A 26 -7.67 -19.09 -9.64
C LEU A 26 -6.55 -18.89 -8.61
N SER A 27 -5.34 -19.35 -8.92
CA SER A 27 -4.16 -19.15 -8.06
C SER A 27 -3.82 -17.66 -7.92
N GLU A 28 -3.88 -16.91 -9.02
CA GLU A 28 -3.62 -15.47 -8.99
C GLU A 28 -4.71 -14.71 -8.23
N GLN A 29 -5.99 -15.05 -8.44
CA GLN A 29 -7.09 -14.44 -7.69
C GLN A 29 -6.96 -14.69 -6.18
N ALA A 30 -6.59 -15.92 -5.78
CA ALA A 30 -6.38 -16.24 -4.37
C ALA A 30 -5.17 -15.47 -3.77
N ARG A 31 -4.10 -15.29 -4.54
CA ARG A 31 -2.93 -14.50 -4.14
C ARG A 31 -3.30 -13.03 -3.93
N LEU A 32 -4.09 -12.46 -4.84
CA LEU A 32 -4.53 -11.07 -4.75
C LEU A 32 -5.47 -10.86 -3.55
N ALA A 33 -6.43 -11.76 -3.33
CA ALA A 33 -7.32 -11.70 -2.18
C ALA A 33 -6.55 -11.70 -0.84
N LYS A 34 -5.55 -12.60 -0.69
CA LYS A 34 -4.67 -12.61 0.49
C LYS A 34 -3.83 -11.34 0.64
N THR A 35 -3.35 -10.80 -0.48
CA THR A 35 -2.59 -9.55 -0.46
C THR A 35 -3.46 -8.41 0.06
N GLN A 36 -4.73 -8.37 -0.38
CA GLN A 36 -5.69 -7.35 0.01
C GLN A 36 -6.13 -7.48 1.49
N GLU A 37 -6.25 -8.71 2.01
CA GLU A 37 -6.45 -8.97 3.44
C GLU A 37 -5.22 -8.62 4.29
N SER A 38 -4.00 -8.70 3.73
CA SER A 38 -2.75 -8.37 4.43
C SER A 38 -2.44 -6.87 4.50
N ILE A 39 -3.18 -6.03 3.79
CA ILE A 39 -3.10 -4.58 3.92
C ILE A 39 -4.04 -4.18 5.07
N GLU A 40 -3.69 -4.57 6.30
CA GLU A 40 -4.11 -3.72 7.41
C GLU A 40 -3.49 -2.34 7.16
N PRO A 41 -4.27 -1.25 7.17
CA PRO A 41 -3.69 0.07 7.06
C PRO A 41 -2.71 0.25 8.21
N LYS A 42 -1.41 0.31 7.88
CA LYS A 42 -0.34 0.52 8.85
C LYS A 42 -0.72 1.72 9.71
N ARG A 43 -0.80 1.52 11.02
CA ARG A 43 -1.14 2.62 11.93
C ARG A 43 0.04 3.58 11.92
N TRP A 44 -0.23 4.88 11.99
CA TRP A 44 0.84 5.89 12.10
C TRP A 44 1.81 5.60 13.26
N ALA A 45 1.32 4.95 14.33
CA ALA A 45 2.13 4.49 15.44
C ALA A 45 3.22 3.47 15.05
N ASP A 46 2.96 2.64 14.04
CA ASP A 46 3.87 1.59 13.56
C ASP A 46 5.01 2.15 12.71
N MET A 47 4.90 3.41 12.27
CA MET A 47 5.91 4.11 11.49
C MET A 47 6.84 4.98 12.35
N ARG A 48 6.62 5.04 13.66
CA ARG A 48 7.47 5.83 14.58
C ARG A 48 8.89 5.28 14.59
N GLY A 49 9.87 6.14 14.31
CA GLY A 49 11.29 5.77 14.29
C GLY A 49 11.77 5.09 13.01
N ALA A 50 10.92 4.96 11.98
CA ALA A 50 11.31 4.39 10.69
C ALA A 50 12.17 5.33 9.83
N ALA A 51 12.15 6.62 10.13
CA ALA A 51 12.95 7.64 9.46
C ALA A 51 14.28 7.85 10.19
N VAL A 52 15.38 7.85 9.43
CA VAL A 52 16.67 8.35 9.91
C VAL A 52 16.56 9.87 10.06
N TYR A 53 17.10 10.40 11.15
CA TYR A 53 17.13 11.84 11.37
C TYR A 53 18.49 12.44 10.98
N PRO A 54 18.54 13.54 10.22
CA PRO A 54 17.42 14.19 9.53
C PRO A 54 16.99 13.43 8.27
N LEU A 55 15.68 13.28 8.05
CA LEU A 55 15.17 12.52 6.88
C LEU A 55 15.42 13.26 5.56
N VAL A 56 15.44 14.60 5.60
CA VAL A 56 15.51 15.50 4.43
C VAL A 56 16.76 16.37 4.46
N ALA A 57 17.84 15.88 5.07
CA ALA A 57 19.13 16.57 5.29
C ALA A 57 19.08 17.85 6.16
N GLU A 58 17.90 18.46 6.37
CA GLU A 58 17.68 19.59 7.27
C GLU A 58 16.96 19.14 8.55
N ASP A 59 17.42 19.68 9.68
CA ASP A 59 16.79 19.54 10.99
C ASP A 59 15.43 20.25 10.99
N ALA A 60 14.38 19.58 11.46
CA ALA A 60 13.03 20.15 11.49
C ALA A 60 12.95 21.47 12.29
N GLN A 61 13.71 21.58 13.38
CA GLN A 61 13.78 22.78 14.20
C GLN A 61 14.49 23.91 13.45
N GLU A 62 15.58 23.64 12.73
CA GLU A 62 16.24 24.65 11.90
C GLU A 62 15.31 25.16 10.79
N TRP A 63 14.58 24.27 10.13
CA TRP A 63 13.61 24.66 9.10
C TRP A 63 12.50 25.56 9.68
N VAL A 64 11.94 25.22 10.84
CA VAL A 64 10.91 26.03 11.52
C VAL A 64 11.46 27.40 11.91
N LEU A 65 12.68 27.47 12.46
CA LEU A 65 13.30 28.73 12.85
C LEU A 65 13.53 29.63 11.64
N THR A 66 14.10 29.08 10.57
CA THR A 66 14.36 29.80 9.32
C THR A 66 13.06 30.32 8.69
N SER A 67 12.04 29.46 8.60
CA SER A 67 10.74 29.82 8.03
C SER A 67 10.07 30.95 8.82
N ARG A 68 10.07 30.87 10.15
CA ARG A 68 9.51 31.93 11.02
C ARG A 68 10.27 33.25 10.88
N GLN A 69 11.59 33.20 10.82
CA GLN A 69 12.41 34.40 10.65
C GLN A 69 12.16 35.07 9.30
N GLN A 70 12.01 34.28 8.23
CA GLN A 70 11.65 34.77 6.90
C GLN A 70 10.27 35.42 6.89
N ASP A 71 9.27 34.79 7.51
CA ASP A 71 7.92 35.32 7.63
C ASP A 71 7.88 36.62 8.45
N ASP A 72 8.59 36.69 9.58
CA ASP A 72 8.66 37.90 10.41
C ASP A 72 9.36 39.05 9.67
N SER A 73 10.41 38.73 8.90
CA SER A 73 11.11 39.71 8.04
C SER A 73 10.19 40.21 6.92
N HIS A 74 9.40 39.32 6.32
CA HIS A 74 8.42 39.70 5.30
C HIS A 74 7.32 40.60 5.89
N ARG A 75 6.79 40.24 7.06
CA ARG A 75 5.77 41.04 7.75
C ARG A 75 6.26 42.43 8.16
N SER A 76 7.51 42.53 8.59
CA SER A 76 8.12 43.81 9.01
C SER A 76 8.53 44.70 7.84
N SER A 77 8.57 44.17 6.61
CA SER A 77 8.90 44.92 5.39
C SER A 77 7.67 45.31 4.57
N LEU A 78 6.46 44.90 4.99
CA LEU A 78 5.20 45.41 4.45
C LEU A 78 4.92 46.82 5.03
N PRO A 79 4.54 47.79 4.18
CA PRO A 79 4.30 49.18 4.58
C PRO A 79 3.05 49.37 5.45
#